data_AF-A0A1M5S3D8-F1
#
_entry.id   AF-A0A1M5S3D8-F1
#
_cell.length_a   1.000
_cell.length_b   1.000
_cell.length_c   1.000
_cell.angle_alpha   90.00
_cell.angle_beta   90.00
_cell.angle_gamma   90.00
#
_symmetry.space_group_name_H-M   'P 1'
#
loop_
_entity.id
_entity.type
_entity.pdbx_description
1 polymer ?
#
loop_
_entity_poly.entity_id
_entity_poly.type
_entity_poly.pdbx_seq_one_letter_code
_entity_poly.pdbx_strand_id
1 'polypeptide(L)'
;MKKFTLILTISILFILSSVFYLQDIYKNREAYKEKLIRFHVIANSDSREDQALKLKVRDKIIAYLSPKLEKSQNIEETKKIIKENLKNIENIASQEIKNNEKDYTVSANLGYSSFPTKKYSNIVLPAGKYKALKVVIGEGKGKNWWCVMFPPLCFIDINHGITDKKTEKNLMKVLTKEEYKMILVDNNEVKLKFKLLEIIEKIKNKHNHYLAKKK
;
A
#
# COMPACT_ATOMS: atom_id res chain seq x y z
N MET A 1 -27.19 38.05 -30.10
CA MET A 1 -25.82 37.50 -30.14
C MET A 1 -25.06 37.69 -28.82
N LYS A 2 -24.88 38.91 -28.29
CA LYS A 2 -24.13 39.16 -27.03
C LYS A 2 -24.62 38.41 -25.77
N LYS A 3 -25.94 38.22 -25.62
CA LYS A 3 -26.53 37.45 -24.51
C LYS A 3 -26.26 35.94 -24.63
N PHE A 4 -26.27 35.41 -25.86
CA PHE A 4 -25.98 33.99 -26.12
C PHE A 4 -24.50 33.67 -25.88
N THR A 5 -23.59 34.55 -26.31
CA THR A 5 -22.16 34.42 -26.03
C THR A 5 -21.85 34.52 -24.53
N LEU A 6 -22.58 35.34 -23.76
CA LEU A 6 -22.42 35.44 -22.30
C LEU A 6 -22.90 34.18 -21.55
N ILE A 7 -24.02 33.60 -21.96
CA ILE A 7 -24.53 32.35 -21.36
C ILE A 7 -23.56 31.19 -21.65
N LEU A 8 -23.00 31.14 -22.86
CA LEU A 8 -22.04 30.12 -23.25
C LEU A 8 -20.73 30.23 -22.44
N THR A 9 -20.20 31.45 -22.23
CA THR A 9 -18.98 31.64 -21.43
C THR A 9 -19.17 31.27 -19.97
N ILE A 10 -20.31 31.62 -19.36
CA ILE A 10 -20.65 31.25 -17.97
C ILE A 10 -20.79 29.72 -17.84
N SER A 11 -21.44 29.07 -18.80
CA SER A 11 -21.61 27.61 -18.81
C SER A 11 -20.26 26.89 -18.93
N ILE A 12 -19.36 27.39 -19.77
CA ILE A 12 -18.00 26.85 -19.90
C ILE A 12 -17.20 27.05 -18.60
N LEU A 13 -17.30 28.21 -17.96
CA LEU A 13 -16.63 28.47 -16.69
C LEU A 13 -17.12 27.53 -15.58
N PHE A 14 -18.43 27.27 -15.54
CA PHE A 14 -19.04 26.35 -14.58
C PHE A 14 -18.61 24.90 -14.83
N ILE A 15 -18.55 24.47 -16.10
CA ILE A 15 -18.04 23.14 -16.45
C ILE A 15 -16.57 23.03 -16.04
N LEU A 16 -15.73 24.01 -16.37
CA LEU A 16 -14.31 24.03 -15.98
C LEU A 16 -14.14 23.97 -14.46
N SER A 17 -14.85 24.80 -13.69
CA SER A 17 -14.77 24.79 -12.23
C SER A 17 -15.24 23.46 -11.63
N SER A 18 -16.30 22.86 -12.17
CA SER A 18 -16.78 21.54 -11.75
C SER A 18 -15.76 20.43 -12.06
N VAL A 19 -15.07 20.49 -13.20
CA VAL A 19 -14.01 19.53 -13.57
C VAL A 19 -12.80 19.69 -12.64
N PHE A 20 -12.36 20.92 -12.36
CA PHE A 20 -11.29 21.17 -11.39
C PHE A 20 -11.66 20.67 -9.99
N TYR A 21 -12.90 20.92 -9.55
CA TYR A 21 -13.41 20.44 -8.25
C TYR A 21 -13.46 18.91 -8.18
N LEU A 22 -13.94 18.24 -9.23
CA LEU A 22 -13.92 16.78 -9.32
C LEU A 22 -12.50 16.22 -9.32
N GLN A 23 -11.58 16.86 -10.04
CA GLN A 23 -10.18 16.44 -10.10
C GLN A 23 -9.49 16.57 -8.73
N ASP A 24 -9.78 17.65 -7.99
CA ASP A 24 -9.29 17.81 -6.61
C ASP A 24 -9.84 16.74 -5.68
N ILE A 25 -11.14 16.44 -5.76
CA ILE A 25 -11.76 15.32 -5.03
C ILE A 25 -11.08 13.99 -5.38
N TYR A 26 -10.83 13.70 -6.65
CA TYR A 26 -10.17 12.45 -7.06
C TYR A 26 -8.72 12.37 -6.58
N LYS A 27 -7.99 13.49 -6.60
CA LYS A 27 -6.60 13.54 -6.11
C LYS A 27 -6.53 13.39 -4.59
N ASN A 28 -7.45 14.01 -3.87
CA ASN A 28 -7.57 13.90 -2.42
C ASN A 28 -8.09 12.53 -1.95
N ARG A 29 -8.86 11.82 -2.77
CA ARG A 29 -9.38 10.47 -2.44
C ARG A 29 -8.29 9.41 -2.23
N GLU A 30 -7.10 9.61 -2.78
CA GLU A 30 -5.97 8.69 -2.57
C GLU A 30 -4.85 9.30 -1.70
N ALA A 31 -5.05 10.50 -1.15
CA ALA A 31 -4.05 11.17 -0.32
C ALA A 31 -3.62 10.34 0.89
N TYR A 32 -4.55 9.55 1.44
CA TYR A 32 -4.26 8.62 2.53
C TYR A 32 -3.18 7.58 2.16
N LYS A 33 -3.03 7.20 0.87
CA LYS A 33 -2.01 6.23 0.42
C LYS A 33 -0.60 6.74 0.67
N GLU A 34 -0.38 8.05 0.56
CA GLU A 34 0.90 8.71 0.83
C GLU A 34 1.20 8.85 2.33
N LYS A 35 0.22 8.58 3.19
CA LYS A 35 0.37 8.55 4.66
C LYS A 35 0.67 7.14 5.19
N LEU A 36 0.76 6.15 4.30
CA LEU A 36 1.02 4.76 4.65
C LEU A 36 2.38 4.31 4.09
N ILE A 37 3.04 3.43 4.84
CA ILE A 37 4.12 2.60 4.30
C ILE A 37 3.67 1.15 4.42
N ARG A 38 3.56 0.49 3.28
CA ARG A 38 3.21 -0.93 3.21
C ARG A 38 4.47 -1.79 3.34
N PHE A 39 4.29 -3.07 3.61
CA PHE A 39 5.38 -4.03 3.64
C PHE A 39 4.93 -5.30 2.94
N HIS A 40 5.82 -5.87 2.12
CA HIS A 40 5.60 -7.18 1.55
C HIS A 40 6.88 -7.96 1.35
N VAL A 41 6.74 -9.27 1.52
CA VAL A 41 7.80 -10.25 1.26
C VAL A 41 7.31 -11.17 0.14
N ILE A 42 8.14 -11.34 -0.88
CA ILE A 42 7.87 -12.20 -2.03
C ILE A 42 8.72 -13.47 -1.89
N ALA A 43 8.06 -14.62 -1.88
CA ALA A 43 8.74 -15.91 -1.84
C ALA A 43 9.44 -16.20 -3.18
N ASN A 44 10.44 -17.07 -3.13
CA ASN A 44 11.12 -17.57 -4.32
C ASN A 44 10.15 -18.29 -5.27
N SER A 45 9.36 -19.24 -4.75
CA SER A 45 8.31 -19.95 -5.50
C SER A 45 7.03 -20.18 -4.67
N ASP A 46 6.06 -20.87 -5.26
CA ASP A 46 4.79 -21.26 -4.62
C ASP A 46 4.87 -22.60 -3.85
N SER A 47 6.05 -23.22 -3.77
CA SER A 47 6.27 -24.44 -2.98
C SER A 47 5.96 -24.21 -1.50
N ARG A 48 5.56 -25.25 -0.77
CA ARG A 48 5.23 -25.13 0.65
C ARG A 48 6.43 -24.64 1.47
N GLU A 49 7.62 -25.09 1.09
CA GLU A 49 8.90 -24.77 1.71
C GLU A 49 9.23 -23.28 1.54
N ASP A 50 9.11 -22.74 0.33
CA ASP A 50 9.41 -21.32 0.06
C ASP A 50 8.37 -20.40 0.70
N GLN A 51 7.11 -20.84 0.74
CA GLN A 51 6.04 -20.11 1.42
C GLN A 51 6.29 -20.07 2.94
N ALA A 52 6.75 -21.17 3.55
CA ALA A 52 7.13 -21.21 4.96
C ALA A 52 8.37 -20.35 5.24
N LEU A 53 9.41 -20.45 4.41
CA LEU A 53 10.62 -19.64 4.52
C LEU A 53 10.32 -18.13 4.47
N LYS A 54 9.44 -17.70 3.56
CA LYS A 54 8.97 -16.31 3.49
C LYS A 54 8.38 -15.83 4.82
N LEU A 55 7.59 -16.65 5.49
CA LEU A 55 6.98 -16.29 6.78
C LEU A 55 8.05 -16.16 7.87
N LYS A 56 9.05 -17.05 7.91
CA LYS A 56 10.18 -16.93 8.84
C LYS A 56 11.00 -15.66 8.60
N VAL A 57 11.36 -15.39 7.33
CA VAL A 57 12.07 -14.16 6.94
C VAL A 57 11.28 -12.92 7.35
N ARG A 58 9.97 -12.89 7.05
CA ARG A 58 9.06 -11.83 7.48
C ARG A 58 9.14 -11.62 8.99
N ASP A 59 9.04 -12.68 9.79
CA ASP A 59 9.00 -12.59 11.25
C ASP A 59 10.31 -12.03 11.81
N LYS A 60 11.45 -12.46 11.28
CA LYS A 60 12.77 -11.93 11.66
C LYS A 60 12.91 -10.44 11.33
N ILE A 61 12.47 -10.03 10.14
CA ILE A 61 12.52 -8.62 9.72
C ILE A 61 11.62 -7.77 10.62
N ILE A 62 10.40 -8.24 10.90
CA ILE A 62 9.46 -7.52 11.75
C ILE A 62 10.02 -7.41 13.17
N ALA A 63 10.54 -8.49 13.76
CA ALA A 63 11.14 -8.46 15.09
C ALA A 63 12.30 -7.45 15.17
N TYR A 64 13.11 -7.35 14.12
CA TYR A 64 14.22 -6.40 14.07
C TYR A 64 13.80 -4.93 13.93
N LEU A 65 12.77 -4.67 13.12
CA LEU A 65 12.31 -3.30 12.84
C LEU A 65 11.35 -2.76 13.90
N SER A 66 10.56 -3.61 14.55
CA SER A 66 9.57 -3.23 15.57
C SER A 66 10.11 -2.20 16.59
N PRO A 67 11.19 -2.50 17.34
CA PRO A 67 11.69 -1.56 18.36
C PRO A 67 12.26 -0.26 17.79
N LYS A 68 12.65 -0.24 16.51
CA LYS A 68 13.13 0.98 15.83
C LYS A 68 11.96 1.85 15.39
N LEU A 69 10.90 1.20 14.89
CA LEU A 69 9.70 1.87 14.39
C LEU A 69 8.74 2.32 15.50
N GLU A 70 8.79 1.71 16.69
CA GLU A 70 8.05 2.19 17.87
C GLU A 70 8.43 3.62 18.27
N LYS A 71 9.66 4.04 17.99
CA LYS A 71 10.14 5.39 18.26
C LYS A 71 9.68 6.40 17.20
N SER A 72 9.21 5.94 16.05
CA SER A 72 8.86 6.80 14.94
C SER A 72 7.50 7.46 15.12
N GLN A 73 7.46 8.78 14.98
CA GLN A 73 6.23 9.57 15.16
C GLN A 73 5.53 9.89 13.84
N ASN A 74 6.26 9.85 12.72
CA ASN A 74 5.72 10.21 11.41
C ASN A 74 6.32 9.39 10.26
N ILE A 75 5.70 9.53 9.09
CA ILE A 75 6.06 8.73 7.92
C ILE A 75 7.48 8.99 7.42
N GLU A 76 7.98 10.22 7.48
CA GLU A 76 9.32 10.57 6.99
C GLU A 76 10.42 9.96 7.86
N GLU A 77 10.24 10.01 9.17
CA GLU A 77 11.13 9.33 10.11
C GLU A 77 11.11 7.81 9.89
N THR A 78 9.93 7.21 9.68
CA THR A 78 9.85 5.77 9.34
C THR A 78 10.58 5.46 8.03
N LYS A 79 10.44 6.30 6.98
CA LYS A 79 11.17 6.12 5.72
C LYS A 79 12.68 6.16 5.96
N LYS A 80 13.16 7.10 6.77
CA LYS A 80 14.58 7.24 7.12
C LYS A 80 15.09 5.99 7.83
N ILE A 81 14.40 5.55 8.88
CA ILE A 81 14.74 4.33 9.63
C ILE A 81 14.81 3.12 8.68
N ILE A 82 13.81 2.93 7.81
CA ILE A 82 13.83 1.81 6.86
C ILE A 82 15.04 1.89 5.92
N LYS A 83 15.30 3.07 5.33
CA LYS A 83 16.43 3.27 4.40
C LYS A 83 17.78 2.96 5.04
N GLU A 84 18.01 3.45 6.25
CA GLU A 84 19.25 3.22 7.01
C GLU A 84 19.44 1.73 7.37
N ASN A 85 18.35 0.97 7.41
CA ASN A 85 18.35 -0.44 7.80
C ASN A 85 18.19 -1.42 6.62
N LEU A 86 18.13 -0.97 5.36
CA LEU A 86 17.94 -1.86 4.20
C LEU A 86 18.99 -2.97 4.15
N LYS A 87 20.27 -2.63 4.38
CA LYS A 87 21.34 -3.64 4.35
C LYS A 87 21.21 -4.66 5.48
N ASN A 88 20.82 -4.21 6.67
CA ASN A 88 20.58 -5.10 7.81
C ASN A 88 19.39 -6.03 7.55
N ILE A 89 18.33 -5.53 6.90
CA ILE A 89 17.17 -6.34 6.49
C ILE A 89 17.61 -7.46 5.53
N GLU A 90 18.43 -7.14 4.51
CA GLU A 90 18.97 -8.14 3.59
C GLU A 90 19.85 -9.17 4.31
N ASN A 91 20.70 -8.73 5.24
CA ASN A 91 21.57 -9.63 5.99
C ASN A 91 20.76 -10.59 6.88
N ILE A 92 19.74 -10.09 7.58
CA ILE A 92 18.84 -10.89 8.42
C ILE A 92 18.09 -11.91 7.57
N ALA A 93 17.55 -11.49 6.43
CA ALA A 93 16.86 -12.39 5.52
C ALA A 93 17.80 -13.45 4.94
N SER A 94 19.02 -13.05 4.54
CA SER A 94 20.05 -13.97 4.04
C SER A 94 20.43 -15.01 5.09
N GLN A 95 20.57 -14.60 6.35
CA GLN A 95 20.88 -15.52 7.43
C GLN A 95 19.74 -16.52 7.65
N GLU A 96 18.49 -16.07 7.63
CA GLU A 96 17.33 -16.96 7.78
C GLU A 96 17.21 -17.94 6.61
N ILE A 97 17.49 -17.50 5.37
CA ILE A 97 17.55 -18.37 4.19
C ILE A 97 18.60 -19.48 4.38
N LYS A 98 19.81 -19.13 4.82
CA LYS A 98 20.89 -20.11 5.10
C LYS A 98 20.53 -21.07 6.22
N ASN A 99 19.89 -20.58 7.30
CA ASN A 99 19.44 -21.42 8.42
C ASN A 99 18.37 -22.44 8.01
N ASN A 100 17.73 -22.26 6.86
CA ASN A 100 16.76 -23.21 6.30
C ASN A 100 17.37 -24.00 5.11
N GLU A 101 18.70 -24.10 5.05
CA GLU A 101 19.44 -24.90 4.06
C GLU A 101 19.13 -24.49 2.61
N LYS A 102 18.92 -23.20 2.37
CA LYS A 102 18.74 -22.59 1.06
C LYS A 102 19.87 -21.62 0.75
N ASP A 103 20.10 -21.37 -0.53
CA ASP A 103 21.14 -20.47 -1.08
C ASP A 103 20.56 -19.29 -1.89
N TYR A 104 19.25 -19.03 -1.75
CA TYR A 104 18.58 -17.94 -2.46
C TYR A 104 19.20 -16.58 -2.15
N THR A 105 19.32 -15.75 -3.18
CA THR A 105 19.61 -14.34 -3.02
C THR A 105 18.44 -13.61 -2.36
N VAL A 106 18.68 -12.44 -1.78
CA VAL A 106 17.60 -11.58 -1.26
C VAL A 106 17.91 -10.13 -1.55
N SER A 107 16.87 -9.35 -1.84
CA SER A 107 16.97 -7.90 -2.01
C SER A 107 15.91 -7.18 -1.19
N ALA A 108 16.26 -6.03 -0.62
CA ALA A 108 15.33 -5.16 0.09
C ALA A 108 15.35 -3.73 -0.49
N ASN A 109 14.18 -3.17 -0.74
CA ASN A 109 14.03 -1.82 -1.28
C ASN A 109 12.88 -1.06 -0.61
N LEU A 110 13.03 0.25 -0.44
CA LEU A 110 11.93 1.15 -0.14
C LEU A 110 11.54 1.94 -1.40
N GLY A 111 10.37 1.63 -1.96
CA GLY A 111 9.92 2.18 -3.25
C GLY A 111 8.41 2.13 -3.41
N TYR A 112 7.89 2.48 -4.59
CA TYR A 112 6.47 2.26 -4.88
C TYR A 112 6.27 0.83 -5.40
N SER A 113 5.31 0.11 -4.83
CA SER A 113 4.91 -1.23 -5.27
C SER A 113 3.40 -1.29 -5.48
N SER A 114 2.97 -2.14 -6.42
CA SER A 114 1.54 -2.41 -6.66
C SER A 114 1.03 -3.40 -5.64
N PHE A 115 -0.09 -3.07 -4.99
CA PHE A 115 -0.78 -3.92 -4.04
C PHE A 115 -2.15 -4.32 -4.59
N PRO A 116 -2.59 -5.56 -4.35
CA PRO A 116 -4.00 -5.91 -4.49
C PRO A 116 -4.82 -5.34 -3.33
N THR A 117 -6.14 -5.36 -3.46
CA THR A 117 -7.06 -5.04 -2.37
C THR A 117 -6.84 -5.99 -1.19
N LYS A 118 -6.67 -5.45 0.02
CA LYS A 118 -6.39 -6.20 1.26
C LYS A 118 -7.27 -5.73 2.41
N LYS A 119 -7.91 -6.70 3.08
CA LYS A 119 -8.68 -6.49 4.29
C LYS A 119 -7.79 -6.68 5.52
N TYR A 120 -7.91 -5.78 6.49
CA TYR A 120 -7.27 -5.88 7.80
C TYR A 120 -8.35 -5.61 8.86
N SER A 121 -8.83 -6.60 9.59
CA SER A 121 -9.92 -6.40 10.57
C SER A 121 -11.14 -5.71 9.94
N ASN A 122 -11.60 -4.57 10.48
CA ASN A 122 -12.67 -3.72 9.98
C ASN A 122 -12.27 -2.71 8.89
N ILE A 123 -11.11 -2.82 8.24
CA ILE A 123 -10.74 -1.95 7.11
C ILE A 123 -10.42 -2.72 5.82
N VAL A 124 -10.60 -2.05 4.68
CA VAL A 124 -10.16 -2.48 3.34
C VAL A 124 -9.24 -1.42 2.74
N LEU A 125 -8.02 -1.81 2.41
CA LEU A 125 -7.13 -1.01 1.58
C LEU A 125 -7.27 -1.49 0.13
N PRO A 126 -7.71 -0.64 -0.81
CA PRO A 126 -7.92 -1.00 -2.21
C PRO A 126 -6.61 -1.29 -2.94
N ALA A 127 -6.73 -1.86 -4.13
CA ALA A 127 -5.61 -2.04 -5.04
C ALA A 127 -5.01 -0.68 -5.45
N GLY A 128 -3.73 -0.69 -5.81
CA GLY A 128 -3.05 0.51 -6.31
C GLY A 128 -1.57 0.54 -5.96
N LYS A 129 -0.92 1.66 -6.26
CA LYS A 129 0.49 1.90 -5.92
C LYS A 129 0.62 2.51 -4.53
N TYR A 130 1.52 1.94 -3.73
CA TYR A 130 1.80 2.40 -2.37
C TYR A 130 3.31 2.49 -2.16
N LYS A 131 3.75 3.42 -1.31
CA LYS A 131 5.10 3.36 -0.76
C LYS A 131 5.23 2.09 0.08
N ALA A 132 6.26 1.29 -0.16
CA ALA A 132 6.43 0.01 0.48
C ALA A 132 7.89 -0.38 0.68
N LEU A 133 8.15 -1.03 1.82
CA LEU A 133 9.30 -1.90 1.96
C LEU A 133 9.00 -3.20 1.20
N LYS A 134 9.78 -3.49 0.17
CA LYS A 134 9.71 -4.68 -0.66
C LYS A 134 10.90 -5.57 -0.37
N VAL A 135 10.65 -6.82 -0.01
CA VAL A 135 11.69 -7.84 0.17
C VAL A 135 11.42 -8.99 -0.80
N VAL A 136 12.41 -9.33 -1.62
CA VAL A 136 12.29 -10.41 -2.63
C VAL A 136 13.29 -11.50 -2.30
N ILE A 137 12.80 -12.72 -2.10
CA ILE A 137 13.60 -13.92 -1.88
C ILE A 137 13.75 -14.64 -3.23
N GLY A 138 14.99 -14.96 -3.59
CA GLY A 138 15.35 -15.64 -4.83
C GLY A 138 14.78 -14.95 -6.06
N GLU A 139 14.15 -15.73 -6.93
CA GLU A 139 13.56 -15.23 -8.18
C GLU A 139 12.26 -14.42 -7.98
N GLY A 140 11.68 -14.44 -6.77
CA GLY A 140 10.48 -13.67 -6.46
C GLY A 140 9.23 -14.09 -7.26
N LYS A 141 9.13 -15.35 -7.68
CA LYS A 141 8.00 -15.88 -8.46
C LYS A 141 6.84 -16.38 -7.59
N GLY A 142 7.05 -16.48 -6.27
CA GLY A 142 6.07 -16.99 -5.34
C GLY A 142 5.05 -15.96 -4.85
N LYS A 143 4.07 -16.45 -4.10
CA LYS A 143 3.04 -15.62 -3.46
C LYS A 143 3.64 -14.60 -2.49
N ASN A 144 3.03 -13.43 -2.50
CA ASN A 144 3.38 -12.32 -1.62
C ASN A 144 2.70 -12.46 -0.26
N TRP A 145 3.38 -12.04 0.81
CA TRP A 145 2.76 -11.71 2.09
C TRP A 145 2.67 -10.19 2.24
N TRP A 146 1.55 -9.65 2.74
CA TRP A 146 1.21 -8.22 2.64
C TRP A 146 0.83 -7.61 3.98
N CYS A 147 1.31 -6.42 4.26
CA CYS A 147 1.04 -5.74 5.52
C CYS A 147 1.16 -4.20 5.44
N VAL A 148 0.72 -3.48 6.48
CA VAL A 148 0.93 -2.04 6.69
C VAL A 148 1.96 -1.85 7.80
N MET A 149 3.12 -1.33 7.45
CA MET A 149 4.25 -1.10 8.36
C MET A 149 4.17 0.26 9.05
N PHE A 150 3.66 1.28 8.36
CA PHE A 150 3.31 2.57 8.95
C PHE A 150 1.89 2.97 8.54
N PRO A 151 0.99 3.29 9.49
CA PRO A 151 1.17 3.07 10.93
C PRO A 151 1.31 1.56 11.23
N PRO A 152 1.86 1.17 12.39
CA PRO A 152 2.36 -0.19 12.61
C PRO A 152 1.25 -1.24 12.82
N LEU A 153 0.67 -1.75 11.73
CA LEU A 153 -0.29 -2.87 11.78
C LEU A 153 0.42 -4.23 11.74
N CYS A 154 1.62 -4.32 11.16
CA CYS A 154 2.39 -5.57 11.09
C CYS A 154 2.77 -6.18 12.43
N PHE A 155 2.93 -5.35 13.47
CA PHE A 155 3.34 -5.80 14.80
C PHE A 155 2.16 -6.37 15.59
N ILE A 156 0.95 -5.95 15.24
CA ILE A 156 -0.28 -6.40 15.89
C ILE A 156 -0.66 -7.80 15.38
N ASP A 157 -0.41 -8.05 14.09
CA ASP A 157 -0.70 -9.31 13.41
C ASP A 157 0.08 -10.51 14.00
N ILE A 158 1.33 -10.30 14.42
CA ILE A 158 2.21 -11.37 14.93
C ILE A 158 1.98 -11.67 16.41
N ASN A 159 1.74 -10.64 17.23
CA ASN A 159 1.81 -10.83 18.69
C ASN A 159 0.47 -11.20 19.35
N HIS A 160 -0.72 -10.70 18.92
CA HIS A 160 -1.99 -10.99 19.61
C HIS A 160 -3.27 -10.83 18.74
N GLY A 161 -3.15 -10.93 17.42
CA GLY A 161 -4.29 -10.76 16.52
C GLY A 161 -4.70 -9.29 16.35
N ILE A 162 -5.11 -8.95 15.14
CA ILE A 162 -5.57 -7.60 14.80
C ILE A 162 -6.95 -7.39 15.44
N THR A 163 -7.05 -6.47 16.41
CA THR A 163 -8.34 -6.02 16.95
C THR A 163 -8.76 -4.71 16.28
N ASP A 164 -10.07 -4.52 16.10
CA ASP A 164 -10.64 -3.32 15.45
C ASP A 164 -10.19 -2.04 16.17
N LYS A 165 -10.27 -2.02 17.51
CA LYS A 165 -9.90 -0.86 18.34
C LYS A 165 -8.43 -0.44 18.19
N LYS A 166 -7.50 -1.41 18.14
CA LYS A 166 -6.06 -1.10 18.03
C LYS A 166 -5.70 -0.64 16.61
N THR A 167 -6.33 -1.23 15.60
CA THR A 167 -6.22 -0.83 14.19
C THR A 167 -6.72 0.58 13.98
N GLU A 168 -7.94 0.87 14.46
CA GLU A 168 -8.54 2.19 14.45
C GLU A 168 -7.64 3.21 15.14
N LYS A 169 -7.20 2.95 16.38
CA LYS A 169 -6.33 3.86 17.13
C LYS A 169 -5.05 4.20 16.38
N ASN A 170 -4.41 3.23 15.73
CA ASN A 170 -3.16 3.48 14.99
C ASN A 170 -3.39 4.23 13.68
N LEU A 171 -4.48 3.97 12.97
CA LEU A 171 -4.81 4.68 11.73
C LEU A 171 -5.29 6.09 11.98
N MET A 172 -6.11 6.30 13.01
CA MET A 172 -6.63 7.62 13.39
C MET A 172 -5.55 8.58 13.90
N LYS A 173 -4.33 8.10 14.20
CA LYS A 173 -3.17 8.95 14.48
C LYS A 173 -2.59 9.62 13.23
N VAL A 174 -2.82 9.04 12.05
CA VAL A 174 -2.18 9.49 10.80
C VAL A 174 -3.20 9.87 9.73
N LEU A 175 -4.41 9.31 9.77
CA LEU A 175 -5.50 9.58 8.85
C LEU A 175 -6.50 10.54 9.48
N THR A 176 -7.13 11.36 8.65
CA THR A 176 -8.33 12.11 9.08
C THR A 176 -9.53 11.17 9.22
N LYS A 177 -10.59 11.65 9.87
CA LYS A 177 -11.85 10.88 10.01
C LYS A 177 -12.42 10.49 8.65
N GLU A 178 -12.35 11.39 7.67
CA GLU A 178 -12.86 11.20 6.32
C GLU A 178 -12.04 10.13 5.58
N GLU A 179 -10.71 10.21 5.65
CA GLU A 179 -9.82 9.21 5.07
C GLU A 179 -10.01 7.82 5.70
N TYR A 180 -10.18 7.77 7.02
CA TYR A 180 -10.47 6.52 7.73
C TYR A 180 -11.83 5.93 7.30
N LYS A 181 -12.87 6.76 7.20
CA LYS A 181 -14.19 6.34 6.71
C LYS A 181 -14.14 5.77 5.28
N MET A 182 -13.25 6.26 4.41
CA MET A 182 -13.11 5.71 3.06
C MET A 182 -12.60 4.27 3.06
N ILE A 183 -11.83 3.86 4.07
CA ILE A 183 -11.23 2.52 4.15
C ILE A 183 -11.96 1.61 5.14
N LEU A 184 -12.94 2.10 5.90
CA LEU A 184 -13.75 1.28 6.79
C LEU A 184 -14.59 0.26 6.02
N VAL A 185 -14.70 -0.96 6.56
CA VAL A 185 -15.61 -2.01 6.12
C VAL A 185 -17.00 -1.62 6.60
N ASP A 186 -17.67 -0.71 5.89
CA ASP A 186 -19.12 -0.53 6.03
C ASP A 186 -19.83 -1.29 4.90
N ASN A 187 -20.88 -2.02 5.27
CA ASN A 187 -21.49 -3.14 4.55
C ASN A 187 -21.81 -2.83 3.07
N ASN A 188 -21.44 -3.74 2.16
CA ASN A 188 -21.73 -3.80 0.71
C ASN A 188 -21.34 -2.59 -0.19
N GLU A 189 -21.50 -1.34 0.24
CA GLU A 189 -21.24 -0.16 -0.59
C GLU A 189 -19.75 0.06 -0.87
N VAL A 190 -18.89 -0.14 0.13
CA VAL A 190 -17.45 0.13 0.03
C VAL A 190 -16.81 -0.82 -0.99
N LYS A 191 -17.22 -2.09 -0.99
CA LYS A 191 -16.76 -3.10 -1.95
C LYS A 191 -17.19 -2.78 -3.38
N LEU A 192 -18.41 -2.26 -3.56
CA LEU A 192 -18.93 -1.82 -4.86
C LEU A 192 -18.20 -0.58 -5.39
N LYS A 193 -18.04 0.47 -4.57
CA LYS A 193 -17.31 1.69 -4.94
C LYS A 193 -15.87 1.38 -5.34
N PHE A 194 -15.17 0.52 -4.60
CA PHE A 194 -13.80 0.14 -4.96
C PHE A 194 -13.71 -0.78 -6.17
N LYS A 195 -14.64 -1.73 -6.36
CA LYS A 195 -14.65 -2.59 -7.56
C LYS A 195 -14.90 -1.76 -8.83
N LEU A 196 -15.75 -0.74 -8.75
CA LEU A 196 -15.96 0.22 -9.84
C LEU A 196 -14.68 1.03 -10.12
N LEU A 197 -13.98 1.50 -9.08
CA LEU A 197 -12.69 2.19 -9.24
C LEU A 197 -11.63 1.28 -9.85
N GLU A 198 -11.53 0.01 -9.43
CA GLU A 198 -10.60 -0.96 -10.02
C GLU A 198 -10.89 -1.19 -11.51
N ILE A 199 -12.16 -1.23 -11.90
CA ILE A 199 -12.57 -1.34 -13.31
C ILE A 199 -12.15 -0.08 -14.08
N ILE A 200 -12.42 1.11 -13.54
CA ILE A 200 -12.03 2.39 -14.16
C ILE A 200 -10.50 2.48 -14.30
N GLU A 201 -9.74 2.08 -13.28
CA GLU A 201 -8.28 2.11 -13.30
C GLU A 201 -7.72 1.10 -14.31
N LYS A 202 -8.31 -0.10 -14.41
CA LYS A 202 -7.97 -1.08 -15.46
C LYS A 202 -8.25 -0.53 -16.86
N ILE A 203 -9.37 0.16 -17.07
CA ILE A 203 -9.71 0.79 -18.36
C ILE A 203 -8.71 1.89 -18.69
N LYS A 204 -8.41 2.78 -17.73
CA LYS A 204 -7.45 3.89 -17.90
C LYS A 204 -6.05 3.38 -18.21
N ASN A 205 -5.59 2.34 -17.51
CA ASN A 205 -4.29 1.72 -17.76
C ASN A 205 -4.23 1.03 -19.12
N LYS A 206 -5.32 0.37 -19.56
CA LYS A 206 -5.43 -0.23 -20.90
C LYS A 206 -5.43 0.84 -21.99
N HIS A 207 -6.10 1.98 -21.78
CA HIS A 207 -6.11 3.10 -22.71
C HIS A 207 -4.74 3.78 -22.82
N ASN A 208 -4.07 4.03 -21.69
CA ASN A 208 -2.71 4.59 -21.68
C ASN A 208 -1.69 3.65 -22.35
N HIS A 209 -1.82 2.33 -22.14
CA HIS A 209 -1.00 1.34 -22.84
C HIS A 209 -1.28 1.30 -24.34
N TYR A 210 -2.53 1.50 -24.78
CA TYR A 210 -2.87 1.57 -26.20
C TYR A 210 -2.28 2.82 -26.86
N LEU A 211 -2.33 3.97 -26.18
CA LEU A 211 -1.75 5.23 -26.67
C LEU A 211 -0.21 5.18 -26.71
N ALA A 212 0.43 4.51 -25.75
CA ALA A 212 1.88 4.35 -25.72
C ALA A 212 2.43 3.39 -26.80
N LYS A 213 1.59 2.50 -27.34
CA LYS A 213 1.97 1.55 -28.42
C LYS A 213 1.73 2.09 -29.83
N LYS A 214 1.12 3.28 -29.94
CA LYS A 214 0.80 3.98 -31.20
C LYS A 214 1.73 5.16 -31.50
N LYS A 215 2.73 5.37 -30.63
CA LYS A 215 3.94 6.18 -30.86
C LYS A 215 5.10 5.24 -31.13
#